data_AF-A0A942S361-F1
#
_entry.id   AF-A0A942S361-F1
#
_cell.length_a   1.000
_cell.length_b   1.000
_cell.length_c   1.000
_cell.angle_alpha   90.00
_cell.angle_beta   90.00
_cell.angle_gamma   90.00
#
_symmetry.space_group_name_H-M   'P 1'
#
loop_
_entity.id
_entity.type
_entity.pdbx_description
1 polymer ?
#
loop_
_entity_poly.entity_id
_entity_poly.type
_entity_poly.pdbx_seq_one_letter_code
_entity_poly.pdbx_strand_id
1 'polypeptide(L)'
;MKTQKIIFAAIFSIIMQSSALADGFKLKEESYIDDIPFNTTEIFYEILAADTGNLYLPSLNEEAYINDIPFDTHEIAEIAKSEIAMEKSFKMPEEGYIDDIPFNTETVAASFCKKVSAADIQTML
;
A
#
# COMPACT_ATOMS: atom_id res chain seq x y z
N MET A 1 0.28 49.83 -6.93
CA MET A 1 0.09 49.63 -5.48
C MET A 1 -1.13 48.76 -5.13
N LYS A 2 -2.33 48.96 -5.71
CA LYS A 2 -3.52 48.14 -5.37
C LYS A 2 -3.39 46.68 -5.85
N THR A 3 -2.99 46.47 -7.10
CA THR A 3 -2.85 45.12 -7.69
C THR A 3 -1.77 44.29 -7.00
N GLN A 4 -0.65 44.90 -6.61
CA GLN A 4 0.42 44.22 -5.87
C GLN A 4 -0.04 43.76 -4.47
N LYS A 5 -0.85 44.57 -3.78
CA LYS A 5 -1.42 44.19 -2.48
C LYS A 5 -2.41 43.02 -2.60
N ILE A 6 -3.19 42.98 -3.69
CA ILE A 6 -4.12 41.88 -3.98
C ILE A 6 -3.35 40.59 -4.27
N ILE A 7 -2.31 40.65 -5.12
CA ILE A 7 -1.47 39.50 -5.44
C ILE A 7 -0.78 38.96 -4.18
N PHE A 8 -0.23 39.84 -3.35
CA PHE A 8 0.39 39.44 -2.09
C PHE A 8 -0.60 38.77 -1.13
N ALA A 9 -1.80 39.31 -0.98
CA ALA A 9 -2.84 38.72 -0.14
C ALA A 9 -3.28 37.34 -0.63
N ALA A 10 -3.40 37.17 -1.95
CA ALA A 10 -3.75 35.89 -2.56
C ALA A 10 -2.66 34.82 -2.29
N ILE A 11 -1.39 35.17 -2.48
CA ILE A 11 -0.26 34.26 -2.22
C ILE A 11 -0.17 33.90 -0.73
N PHE A 12 -0.32 34.89 0.15
CA PHE A 12 -0.29 34.67 1.60
C PHE A 12 -1.41 33.74 2.08
N SER A 13 -2.62 33.88 1.51
CA SER A 13 -3.76 32.98 1.80
C SER A 13 -3.49 31.54 1.38
N ILE A 14 -2.85 31.32 0.23
CA ILE A 14 -2.51 29.97 -0.27
C ILE A 14 -1.46 29.31 0.62
N ILE A 15 -0.43 30.05 1.05
CA ILE A 15 0.64 29.54 1.92
C ILE A 15 0.13 29.18 3.33
N MET A 16 -0.84 29.94 3.85
CA MET A 16 -1.45 29.61 5.15
C MET A 16 -2.30 28.34 5.08
N GLN A 17 -2.96 28.07 3.95
CA GLN A 17 -3.75 26.84 3.76
C GLN A 17 -2.88 25.59 3.67
N SER A 18 -1.71 25.65 3.04
CA SER A 18 -0.79 24.50 2.96
C SER A 18 -0.13 24.16 4.30
N SER A 19 0.00 25.14 5.20
CA SER A 19 0.57 24.94 6.54
C SER A 19 -0.38 24.23 7.50
N ALA A 20 -1.69 24.34 7.30
CA ALA A 20 -2.72 23.69 8.12
C ALA A 20 -2.94 22.21 7.76
N LEU A 21 -2.56 21.80 6.54
CA LEU A 21 -2.73 20.43 6.05
C LEU A 21 -1.47 19.56 6.21
N ALA A 22 -0.32 20.17 6.48
CA ALA A 22 0.98 19.49 6.51
C ALA A 22 1.30 18.80 7.85
N ASP A 23 0.62 19.16 8.94
CA ASP A 23 0.66 18.38 10.17
C ASP A 23 -0.35 17.24 9.98
N GLY A 24 0.13 16.14 9.38
CA GLY A 24 -0.68 14.97 9.13
C GLY A 24 -1.40 14.61 10.42
N PHE A 25 -2.74 14.73 10.43
CA PHE A 25 -3.61 14.40 11.54
C PHE A 25 -3.42 12.92 11.89
N LYS A 26 -2.36 12.62 12.63
CA LYS A 26 -2.21 11.38 13.36
C LYS A 26 -3.15 11.55 14.54
N LEU A 27 -4.41 11.20 14.31
CA LEU A 27 -5.29 10.78 15.40
C LEU A 27 -4.46 9.83 16.24
N LYS A 28 -4.10 10.29 17.44
CA LYS A 28 -3.41 9.42 18.39
C LYS A 28 -4.37 8.26 18.63
N GLU A 29 -3.88 7.04 18.56
CA GLU A 29 -4.63 5.89 19.06
C GLU A 29 -5.00 6.20 20.51
N GLU A 30 -6.25 6.58 20.71
CA GLU A 30 -6.83 6.69 22.03
C GLU A 30 -6.91 5.26 22.56
N SER A 31 -6.44 5.08 23.79
CA SER A 31 -6.63 3.80 24.46
C SER A 31 -8.12 3.51 24.51
N TYR A 32 -8.53 2.28 24.21
CA TYR A 32 -9.94 1.89 24.32
C TYR A 32 -10.42 2.20 25.75
N ILE A 33 -11.29 3.20 25.87
CA ILE A 33 -11.97 3.52 27.11
C ILE A 33 -13.34 2.84 27.03
N ASP A 34 -13.66 2.02 28.02
CA ASP A 34 -14.98 1.44 28.20
C ASP A 34 -15.93 2.51 28.75
N ASP A 35 -16.11 3.57 27.96
CA ASP A 35 -16.65 4.88 28.35
C ASP A 35 -18.17 4.89 28.54
N ILE A 36 -18.82 3.74 28.29
CA ILE A 36 -20.26 3.63 28.31
C ILE A 36 -20.65 2.80 29.53
N PRO A 37 -20.98 3.44 30.68
CA PRO A 37 -21.38 2.75 31.92
C PRO A 37 -22.81 2.20 31.84
N PHE A 38 -23.27 1.88 30.63
CA PHE A 38 -24.59 1.34 30.39
C PHE A 38 -24.55 0.26 29.32
N ASN A 39 -25.30 -0.81 29.56
CA ASN A 39 -25.47 -1.87 28.59
C ASN A 39 -26.54 -1.43 27.58
N THR A 40 -26.13 -1.13 26.35
CA THR A 40 -27.02 -0.71 25.26
C THR A 40 -28.11 -1.74 24.96
N THR A 41 -27.82 -3.02 25.16
CA THR A 41 -28.79 -4.12 25.02
C THR A 41 -29.85 -4.05 26.12
N GLU A 42 -29.43 -3.76 27.35
CA GLU A 42 -30.32 -3.64 28.50
C GLU A 42 -31.25 -2.43 28.37
N ILE A 43 -30.71 -1.26 27.99
CA ILE A 43 -31.51 -0.06 27.71
C ILE A 43 -32.49 -0.31 26.56
N PHE A 44 -32.05 -0.98 25.50
CA PHE A 44 -32.92 -1.33 24.39
C PHE A 44 -34.11 -2.17 24.86
N TYR A 45 -33.86 -3.25 25.61
CA TYR A 45 -34.93 -4.09 26.13
C TYR A 45 -35.82 -3.37 27.16
N GLU A 46 -35.27 -2.46 27.97
CA GLU A 46 -36.03 -1.62 28.88
C GLU A 46 -37.01 -0.70 28.13
N ILE A 47 -36.56 -0.07 27.04
CA ILE A 47 -37.42 0.76 26.17
C ILE A 47 -38.53 -0.09 25.54
N LEU A 48 -38.21 -1.29 25.05
CA LEU A 48 -39.21 -2.21 24.49
C LEU A 48 -40.23 -2.69 25.54
N ALA A 49 -39.78 -2.94 26.77
CA ALA A 49 -40.62 -3.44 27.85
C ALA A 49 -41.49 -2.34 28.47
N ALA A 50 -41.02 -1.09 28.49
CA ALA A 50 -41.77 0.06 28.98
C ALA A 50 -42.90 0.50 28.02
N ASP A 51 -42.78 0.20 26.72
CA ASP A 51 -43.79 0.53 25.71
C ASP A 51 -44.87 -0.56 25.61
N THR A 52 -45.69 -0.70 26.67
CA THR A 52 -46.76 -1.70 26.80
C THR A 52 -48.00 -1.40 25.94
N GLY A 53 -47.87 -1.20 24.62
CA GLY A 53 -49.09 -0.97 23.83
C GLY A 53 -49.06 -1.10 22.32
N ASN A 54 -47.99 -0.71 21.62
CA ASN A 54 -48.00 -0.72 20.15
C ASN A 54 -46.58 -0.73 19.58
N LEU A 55 -45.77 -1.68 20.01
CA LEU A 55 -44.46 -1.88 19.43
C LEU A 55 -44.60 -2.63 18.09
N TYR A 56 -45.05 -1.92 17.05
CA TYR A 56 -44.79 -2.34 15.68
C TYR A 56 -43.29 -2.14 15.46
N LEU A 57 -42.49 -3.16 15.74
CA LEU A 57 -41.11 -3.21 15.27
C LEU A 57 -41.20 -3.18 13.74
N PRO A 58 -40.82 -2.08 13.08
CA PRO A 58 -40.80 -2.08 11.63
C PRO A 58 -39.85 -3.20 11.22
N SER A 59 -40.30 -4.09 10.33
CA SER A 59 -39.44 -5.12 9.76
C SER A 59 -38.22 -4.43 9.18
N LEU A 60 -37.07 -4.59 9.83
CA LEU A 60 -35.78 -4.16 9.31
C LEU A 60 -35.43 -5.13 8.19
N ASN A 61 -36.03 -4.91 7.03
CA ASN A 61 -35.62 -5.61 5.82
C ASN A 61 -34.18 -5.17 5.53
N GLU A 62 -33.30 -6.14 5.30
CA GLU A 62 -31.95 -5.83 4.85
C GLU A 62 -32.04 -4.93 3.62
N GLU A 63 -31.34 -3.80 3.66
CA GLU A 63 -31.24 -2.92 2.52
C GLU A 63 -30.56 -3.69 1.38
N ALA A 64 -31.05 -3.50 0.15
CA ALA A 64 -30.38 -4.09 -1.00
C ALA A 64 -28.94 -3.59 -1.04
N TYR A 65 -27.98 -4.48 -1.28
CA TYR A 65 -26.59 -4.10 -1.44
C TYR A 65 -26.47 -3.09 -2.59
N ILE A 66 -25.97 -1.88 -2.28
CA ILE A 66 -25.67 -0.83 -3.25
C ILE A 66 -24.15 -0.68 -3.29
N ASN A 67 -23.58 -0.75 -4.49
CA ASN A 67 -22.17 -0.45 -4.70
C ASN A 67 -21.97 1.08 -4.76
N ASP A 68 -22.06 1.72 -3.59
CA ASP A 68 -22.08 3.19 -3.42
C ASP A 68 -20.68 3.83 -3.52
N ILE A 69 -19.63 3.01 -3.58
CA ILE A 69 -18.25 3.48 -3.66
C ILE A 69 -17.77 3.32 -5.11
N PRO A 70 -17.61 4.43 -5.86
CA PRO A 70 -17.27 4.39 -7.28
C PRO A 70 -15.76 4.12 -7.51
N PHE A 71 -15.10 3.42 -6.60
CA PHE A 71 -13.68 3.08 -6.68
C PHE A 71 -13.35 1.85 -5.82
N ASP A 72 -12.33 1.10 -6.22
CA ASP A 72 -11.83 -0.03 -5.45
C ASP A 72 -10.73 0.43 -4.47
N THR A 73 -11.03 0.38 -3.19
CA THR A 73 -10.06 0.70 -2.12
C THR A 73 -8.82 -0.19 -2.13
N HIS A 74 -8.95 -1.46 -2.56
CA HIS A 74 -7.83 -2.38 -2.67
C HIS A 74 -6.87 -1.92 -3.78
N GLU A 75 -7.42 -1.61 -4.95
CA GLU A 75 -6.66 -1.12 -6.10
C GLU A 75 -5.88 0.16 -5.75
N ILE A 76 -6.55 1.13 -5.11
CA ILE A 76 -5.90 2.39 -4.67
C ILE A 76 -4.77 2.10 -3.67
N ALA A 77 -4.98 1.18 -2.72
CA ALA A 77 -3.98 0.84 -1.73
C ALA A 77 -2.76 0.13 -2.35
N GLU A 78 -2.94 -0.71 -3.36
CA GLU A 78 -1.84 -1.36 -4.07
C GLU A 78 -1.00 -0.36 -4.86
N ILE A 79 -1.65 0.56 -5.58
CA ILE A 79 -0.97 1.62 -6.32
C ILE A 79 -0.11 2.46 -5.37
N ALA A 80 -0.68 2.93 -4.26
CA ALA A 80 0.03 3.74 -3.28
C ALA A 80 1.26 3.01 -2.69
N LYS A 81 1.12 1.71 -2.37
CA LYS A 81 2.24 0.90 -1.87
C LYS A 81 3.34 0.75 -2.92
N SER A 82 2.97 0.55 -4.18
CA SER A 82 3.91 0.42 -5.30
C SER A 82 4.71 1.71 -5.49
N GLU A 83 4.05 2.87 -5.47
CA GLU A 83 4.70 4.18 -5.59
C GLU A 83 5.72 4.41 -4.46
N ILE A 84 5.34 4.13 -3.21
CA ILE A 84 6.23 4.21 -2.05
C ILE A 84 7.44 3.27 -2.19
N ALA A 85 7.24 2.08 -2.74
CA ALA A 85 8.32 1.12 -2.96
C ALA A 85 9.31 1.62 -4.04
N MET A 86 8.80 2.26 -5.10
CA MET A 86 9.61 2.81 -6.19
C MET A 86 10.40 4.06 -5.79
N GLU A 87 9.91 4.84 -4.82
CA GLU A 87 10.66 5.99 -4.28
C GLU A 87 11.90 5.56 -3.46
N LYS A 88 11.92 4.34 -2.93
CA LYS A 88 13.04 3.85 -2.13
C LYS A 88 14.25 3.49 -3.00
N SER A 89 15.31 4.27 -2.88
CA SER A 89 16.63 3.93 -3.44
C SER A 89 17.30 2.87 -2.55
N PHE A 90 17.53 1.69 -3.11
CA PHE A 90 18.35 0.65 -2.48
C PHE A 90 19.79 0.78 -2.95
N LYS A 91 20.71 1.10 -2.03
CA LYS A 91 22.14 0.99 -2.29
C LYS A 91 22.55 -0.47 -2.12
N MET A 92 22.70 -1.18 -3.22
CA MET A 92 23.32 -2.49 -3.20
C MET A 92 24.85 -2.29 -3.09
N PRO A 93 25.52 -3.01 -2.18
CA PRO A 93 26.98 -3.03 -2.19
C PRO A 93 27.46 -3.61 -3.53
N GLU A 94 28.61 -3.14 -4.00
CA GLU A 94 29.30 -3.80 -5.10
C GLU A 94 29.59 -5.24 -4.66
N GLU A 95 29.21 -6.22 -5.48
CA GLU A 95 29.54 -7.60 -5.21
C GLU A 95 31.06 -7.75 -5.24
N GLY A 96 31.62 -8.38 -4.20
CA GLY A 96 33.04 -8.68 -4.19
C GLY A 96 33.37 -9.61 -5.35
N TYR A 97 34.51 -9.38 -6.01
CA TYR A 97 35.02 -10.32 -7.00
C TYR A 97 35.23 -11.69 -6.35
N ILE A 98 34.55 -12.72 -6.86
CA ILE A 98 34.71 -14.11 -6.48
C ILE A 98 35.36 -14.82 -7.67
N ASP A 99 36.49 -15.47 -7.45
CA ASP A 99 37.13 -16.37 -8.43
C ASP A 99 36.41 -17.72 -8.45
N ASP A 100 35.15 -17.68 -8.88
CA ASP A 100 34.16 -18.77 -8.71
C ASP A 100 34.39 -19.93 -9.70
N ILE A 101 35.25 -19.72 -10.70
CA ILE A 101 35.48 -20.70 -11.77
C ILE A 101 36.94 -21.16 -11.69
N PRO A 102 37.22 -22.36 -11.13
CA PRO A 102 38.58 -22.89 -10.95
C PRO A 102 39.20 -23.38 -12.27
N PHE A 103 38.68 -22.93 -13.41
CA PHE A 103 39.14 -23.32 -14.72
C PHE A 103 38.96 -22.18 -15.73
N ASN A 104 39.84 -22.15 -16.72
CA ASN A 104 39.77 -21.18 -17.79
C ASN A 104 38.85 -21.70 -18.92
N THR A 105 37.74 -21.02 -19.16
CA THR A 105 36.71 -21.38 -20.16
C THR A 105 37.27 -21.50 -21.58
N GLU A 106 38.19 -20.61 -21.97
CA GLU A 106 38.86 -20.68 -23.28
C GLU A 106 39.65 -21.98 -23.41
N THR A 107 40.34 -22.39 -22.35
CA THR A 107 41.15 -23.62 -22.31
C THR A 107 40.26 -24.86 -22.40
N VAL A 108 39.14 -24.87 -21.68
CA VAL A 108 38.16 -25.96 -21.73
C VAL A 108 37.53 -26.05 -23.12
N ALA A 109 37.10 -24.92 -23.71
CA ALA A 109 36.51 -24.87 -25.05
C ALA A 109 37.48 -25.33 -26.14
N ALA A 110 38.73 -24.86 -26.11
CA ALA A 110 39.77 -25.27 -27.04
C ALA A 110 40.07 -26.78 -26.95
N SER A 111 40.08 -27.33 -25.73
CA SER A 111 40.27 -28.77 -25.52
C SER A 111 39.10 -29.60 -26.07
N PHE A 112 37.87 -29.10 -25.96
CA PHE A 112 36.68 -29.76 -26.48
C PHE A 112 36.68 -29.77 -28.01
N CYS A 113 36.94 -28.64 -28.66
CA CYS A 113 37.00 -28.54 -30.12
C CYS A 113 38.08 -29.46 -30.73
N LYS A 114 39.25 -29.56 -30.09
CA LYS A 114 40.32 -30.48 -30.52
C LYS A 114 39.91 -31.96 -30.40
N LYS A 115 39.19 -32.32 -29.32
CA LYS A 115 38.68 -33.68 -29.12
C LYS A 115 37.63 -34.04 -30.17
N VAL A 116 36.72 -33.12 -30.49
CA VAL A 116 35.71 -33.31 -31.55
C VAL A 116 36.39 -33.54 -32.89
N SER A 117 37.34 -32.66 -33.27
CA SER A 117 38.08 -32.83 -34.53
C SER A 117 38.88 -34.14 -34.62
N ALA A 118 39.39 -34.64 -33.49
CA ALA A 118 40.14 -35.90 -33.46
C ALA A 118 39.22 -37.12 -33.51
N ALA A 119 38.07 -37.07 -32.83
CA ALA A 119 37.07 -38.14 -32.85
C ALA A 119 36.44 -38.28 -34.25
N ASP A 120 36.11 -37.17 -34.91
CA ASP A 120 35.53 -37.18 -36.26
C ASP A 120 36.46 -37.82 -37.29
N ILE A 121 37.78 -37.59 -37.17
CA ILE A 121 38.81 -38.21 -38.03
C ILE A 121 38.93 -39.71 -37.78
N GLN A 122 38.74 -40.17 -36.54
CA GLN A 122 38.92 -41.58 -36.17
C GLN A 122 37.73 -42.47 -36.55
N THR A 123 36.55 -41.90 -36.77
CA THR A 123 35.37 -42.59 -37.34
C THR A 123 35.37 -42.66 -38.87
N MET A 124 36.30 -42.00 -39.55
CA MET A 124 36.43 -42.01 -41.02
C MET A 124 37.58 -42.90 -41.55
N LEU A 125 38.28 -43.62 -40.67
CA LEU A 125 39.30 -44.63 -40.98
C LEU A 125 38.82 -46.01 -40.51
#